data_AF-A0A2H5YA88-F1
#
_entry.id   AF-A0A2H5YA88-F1
#
_cell.length_a   1.000
_cell.length_b   1.000
_cell.length_c   1.000
_cell.angle_alpha   90.00
_cell.angle_beta   90.00
_cell.angle_gamma   90.00
#
_symmetry.space_group_name_H-M   'P 1'
#
loop_
_entity.id
_entity.type
_entity.pdbx_description
1 polymer ?
#
loop_
_entity_poly.entity_id
_entity_poly.type
_entity_poly.pdbx_seq_one_letter_code
_entity_poly.pdbx_strand_id
1 'polypeptide(L)'
;MRAATSFGGGVALSKGMCGCVSAAAMALGMAFGSTEPTGTAPRSAYARARAFLEAFRKRFGTITCGTLTAPWERDFANPQRVYRCAELVDFTVREVQRILHAPPEEGEATEPWWDTYLTRRDKVEPPPQA
;
A
#
# COMPACT_ATOMS: atom_id res chain seq x y z
N MET A 1 -5.45 12.56 8.91
CA MET A 1 -4.24 12.47 9.76
C MET A 1 -3.19 13.43 9.21
N ARG A 2 -2.51 14.23 10.05
CA ARG A 2 -1.46 15.17 9.59
C ARG A 2 -0.21 14.47 9.04
N ALA A 3 0.15 13.30 9.59
CA ALA A 3 1.29 12.52 9.14
C ALA A 3 1.20 12.06 7.67
N ALA A 4 -0.02 11.89 7.15
CA ALA A 4 -0.26 11.46 5.77
C ALA A 4 -0.33 12.61 4.76
N THR A 5 -0.25 13.88 5.20
CA THR A 5 -0.35 15.05 4.29
C THR A 5 0.70 15.01 3.20
N SER A 6 1.92 14.56 3.54
CA SER A 6 2.99 14.45 2.57
C SER A 6 2.62 13.51 1.42
N PHE A 7 1.69 12.56 1.58
CA PHE A 7 1.34 11.58 0.54
C PHE A 7 0.63 12.18 -0.70
N GLY A 8 0.19 13.44 -0.66
CA GLY A 8 -0.64 14.06 -1.71
C GLY A 8 0.07 14.44 -3.02
N GLY A 9 -0.22 13.72 -4.10
CA GLY A 9 0.52 13.82 -5.37
C GLY A 9 1.58 12.73 -5.54
N GLY A 10 1.57 11.76 -4.63
CA GLY A 10 2.24 10.47 -4.70
C GLY A 10 3.75 10.49 -4.43
N VAL A 11 4.31 11.34 -3.59
CA VAL A 11 3.81 11.74 -2.27
C VAL A 11 3.76 13.26 -2.24
N ALA A 12 4.89 13.95 -2.16
CA ALA A 12 4.93 15.41 -2.23
C ALA A 12 5.08 15.85 -3.70
N LEU A 13 4.05 15.59 -4.53
CA LEU A 13 4.02 15.91 -5.98
C LEU A 13 5.10 15.23 -6.85
N SER A 14 5.79 14.20 -6.34
CA SER A 14 6.83 13.48 -7.09
C SER A 14 6.29 12.58 -8.20
N LYS A 15 4.95 12.46 -8.33
CA LYS A 15 4.27 11.61 -9.32
C LYS A 15 4.57 10.11 -9.19
N GLY A 16 5.13 9.67 -8.05
CA GLY A 16 5.43 8.28 -7.72
C GLY A 16 4.21 7.46 -7.35
N MET A 17 4.30 6.63 -6.30
CA MET A 17 3.17 5.82 -5.83
C MET A 17 2.01 6.70 -5.35
N CYS A 18 0.78 6.44 -5.78
CA CYS A 18 -0.39 7.24 -5.40
C CYS A 18 -0.56 7.32 -3.88
N GLY A 19 -0.84 8.52 -3.36
CA GLY A 19 -0.94 8.74 -1.92
C GLY A 19 -2.00 7.90 -1.21
N CYS A 20 -3.11 7.59 -1.89
CA CYS A 20 -4.11 6.68 -1.33
C CYS A 20 -3.59 5.24 -1.21
N VAL A 21 -2.76 4.78 -2.16
CA VAL A 21 -2.11 3.47 -2.10
C VAL A 21 -1.11 3.41 -0.94
N SER A 22 -0.32 4.45 -0.73
CA SER A 22 0.57 4.56 0.44
C SER A 22 -0.22 4.55 1.76
N ALA A 23 -1.34 5.27 1.82
CA ALA A 23 -2.21 5.28 2.98
C ALA A 23 -2.86 3.92 3.26
N ALA A 24 -3.27 3.18 2.22
CA ALA A 24 -3.79 1.83 2.35
C ALA A 24 -2.76 0.84 2.92
N ALA A 25 -1.53 0.88 2.39
CA ALA A 25 -0.43 0.05 2.89
C ALA A 25 -0.13 0.37 4.36
N MET A 26 -0.14 1.65 4.74
CA MET A 26 0.03 2.08 6.13
C MET A 26 -1.09 1.55 7.03
N ALA A 27 -2.36 1.70 6.61
CA ALA A 27 -3.52 1.24 7.39
C ALA A 27 -3.50 -0.29 7.62
N LEU A 28 -3.18 -1.07 6.59
CA LEU A 28 -3.07 -2.53 6.68
C LEU A 28 -1.87 -2.95 7.53
N GLY A 29 -0.74 -2.24 7.43
CA GLY A 29 0.42 -2.45 8.30
C GLY A 29 0.12 -2.15 9.78
N MET A 30 -0.67 -1.12 10.06
CA MET A 30 -1.13 -0.81 11.42
C MET A 30 -2.07 -1.88 12.00
N ALA A 31 -2.87 -2.54 11.15
CA ALA A 31 -3.83 -3.55 11.57
C ALA A 31 -3.22 -4.96 11.70
N PHE A 32 -2.30 -5.34 10.82
CA PHE A 32 -1.83 -6.72 10.67
C PHE A 32 -0.30 -6.87 10.69
N GLY A 33 0.43 -5.78 10.93
CA GLY A 33 1.89 -5.77 10.98
C GLY A 33 2.47 -6.34 12.27
N SER A 34 3.79 -6.60 12.25
CA SER A 34 4.54 -7.01 13.44
C SER A 34 5.04 -5.79 14.22
N THR A 35 5.00 -5.86 15.55
CA THR A 35 5.63 -4.88 16.46
C THR A 35 7.03 -5.30 16.89
N GLU A 36 7.42 -6.55 16.64
CA GLU A 36 8.74 -7.09 16.99
C GLU A 36 9.81 -6.58 16.02
N PRO A 37 10.96 -6.06 16.50
CA PRO A 37 12.03 -5.48 15.67
C PRO A 37 12.64 -6.46 14.67
N THR A 38 12.74 -7.73 15.08
CA THR A 38 13.17 -8.86 14.24
C THR A 38 12.00 -9.72 13.78
N GLY A 39 10.78 -9.32 14.16
CA GLY A 39 9.58 -10.14 14.22
C GLY A 39 9.35 -10.96 12.98
N THR A 40 8.88 -12.20 13.16
CA THR A 40 8.44 -13.11 12.10
C THR A 40 7.80 -12.33 10.96
N ALA A 41 8.20 -12.67 9.74
CA ALA A 41 7.59 -12.20 8.50
C ALA A 41 6.18 -11.59 8.67
N PRO A 42 5.92 -10.32 8.31
CA PRO A 42 4.59 -9.72 8.36
C PRO A 42 3.70 -10.27 7.22
N ARG A 43 3.59 -11.61 7.15
CA ARG A 43 2.92 -12.41 6.12
C ARG A 43 1.51 -11.87 5.86
N SER A 44 0.72 -11.67 6.92
CA SER A 44 -0.67 -11.22 6.77
C SER A 44 -0.78 -9.78 6.28
N ALA A 45 -0.03 -8.82 6.85
CA ALA A 45 -0.03 -7.44 6.35
C ALA A 45 0.37 -7.35 4.88
N TYR A 46 1.38 -8.14 4.46
CA TYR A 46 1.86 -8.12 3.08
C TYR A 46 0.86 -8.77 2.13
N ALA A 47 0.25 -9.90 2.52
CA ALA A 47 -0.76 -10.56 1.73
C ALA A 47 -1.96 -9.65 1.48
N ARG A 48 -2.45 -8.98 2.53
CA ARG A 48 -3.55 -8.02 2.46
C ARG A 48 -3.20 -6.78 1.64
N ALA A 49 -1.99 -6.26 1.81
CA ALA A 49 -1.51 -5.15 0.98
C ALA A 49 -1.42 -5.56 -0.50
N ARG A 50 -0.97 -6.79 -0.81
CA ARG A 50 -0.97 -7.31 -2.18
C ARG A 50 -2.37 -7.44 -2.75
N ALA A 51 -3.31 -7.99 -2.00
CA ALA A 51 -4.71 -8.10 -2.42
C ALA A 51 -5.30 -6.71 -2.75
N PHE A 52 -5.05 -5.71 -1.89
CA PHE A 52 -5.42 -4.33 -2.17
C PHE A 52 -4.77 -3.80 -3.47
N LEU A 53 -3.46 -3.98 -3.62
CA LEU A 53 -2.72 -3.50 -4.79
C LEU A 53 -3.22 -4.15 -6.09
N GLU A 54 -3.58 -5.42 -6.06
CA GLU A 54 -4.16 -6.12 -7.18
C GLU A 54 -5.55 -5.57 -7.53
N ALA A 55 -6.43 -5.42 -6.54
CA ALA A 55 -7.75 -4.81 -6.73
C ALA A 55 -7.65 -3.39 -7.30
N PHE A 56 -6.73 -2.58 -6.78
CA PHE A 56 -6.48 -1.22 -7.26
C PHE A 56 -5.99 -1.21 -8.72
N ARG A 57 -5.02 -2.06 -9.07
CA ARG A 57 -4.53 -2.19 -10.46
C ARG A 57 -5.62 -2.71 -11.39
N LYS A 58 -6.43 -3.66 -10.96
CA LYS A 58 -7.55 -4.17 -11.75
C LYS A 58 -8.56 -3.07 -12.07
N ARG A 59 -8.79 -2.14 -11.13
CA ARG A 59 -9.73 -1.03 -11.31
C ARG A 59 -9.16 0.14 -12.10
N PHE A 60 -7.90 0.52 -11.86
CA PHE A 60 -7.32 1.78 -12.37
C PHE A 60 -6.10 1.60 -13.29
N GLY A 61 -5.67 0.36 -13.53
CA GLY A 61 -4.56 0.00 -14.43
C GLY A 61 -3.16 0.18 -13.84
N THR A 62 -2.99 1.06 -12.86
CA THR A 62 -1.69 1.38 -12.26
C THR A 62 -1.83 1.92 -10.85
N ILE A 63 -0.75 1.91 -10.09
CA ILE A 63 -0.64 2.54 -8.76
C ILE A 63 0.13 3.88 -8.81
N THR A 64 0.70 4.23 -9.96
CA THR A 64 1.54 5.42 -10.11
C THR A 64 0.70 6.66 -10.30
N CYS A 65 0.84 7.64 -9.39
CA CYS A 65 0.10 8.90 -9.38
C CYS A 65 0.26 9.63 -10.72
N GLY A 66 1.48 9.75 -11.24
CA GLY A 66 1.73 10.42 -12.51
C GLY A 66 0.92 9.85 -13.67
N THR A 67 0.82 8.53 -13.75
CA THR A 67 0.01 7.85 -14.77
C THR A 67 -1.49 8.05 -14.53
N LEU A 68 -1.94 7.96 -13.27
CA LEU A 68 -3.36 8.16 -12.90
C LEU A 68 -3.85 9.59 -13.16
N THR A 69 -2.95 10.56 -13.12
CA THR A 69 -3.25 11.99 -13.33
C THR A 69 -2.67 12.54 -14.63
N ALA A 70 -2.19 11.69 -15.54
CA ALA A 70 -1.53 12.11 -16.77
C ALA A 70 -2.32 13.14 -17.60
N PRO A 71 -3.67 13.07 -17.69
CA PRO A 71 -4.44 14.09 -18.41
C PRO A 71 -4.28 15.53 -17.89
N TRP A 72 -3.89 15.70 -16.62
CA TRP A 72 -3.74 17.00 -15.96
C TRP A 72 -2.29 17.33 -15.60
N GLU A 73 -1.32 16.74 -16.30
CA GLU A 73 0.10 16.97 -16.02
C GLU A 73 0.51 18.44 -16.08
N ARG A 74 -0.05 19.21 -17.02
CA ARG A 74 0.27 20.63 -17.23
C ARG A 74 -0.56 21.58 -16.37
N ASP A 75 -1.62 21.08 -15.74
CA ASP A 75 -2.50 21.85 -14.86
C ASP A 75 -2.88 20.95 -13.69
N PHE A 76 -1.93 20.74 -12.79
CA PHE A 76 -2.21 19.88 -11.64
C PHE A 76 -3.31 20.50 -10.78
N ALA A 77 -3.45 21.83 -10.72
CA ALA A 77 -4.49 22.50 -9.93
C ALA A 77 -5.93 22.28 -10.47
N ASN A 78 -6.09 21.63 -11.62
CA ASN A 78 -7.39 21.40 -12.24
C ASN A 78 -8.41 20.72 -11.29
N PRO A 79 -9.64 21.26 -11.14
CA PRO A 79 -10.67 20.66 -10.30
C PRO A 79 -11.05 19.23 -10.71
N GLN A 80 -11.02 18.90 -12.00
CA GLN A 80 -11.34 17.56 -12.47
C GLN A 80 -10.31 16.52 -11.98
N ARG A 81 -9.04 16.92 -11.85
CA ARG A 81 -8.01 16.10 -11.22
C ARG A 81 -8.33 15.85 -9.75
N VAL A 82 -8.81 16.86 -9.03
CA VAL A 82 -9.21 16.72 -7.61
C VAL A 82 -10.37 15.74 -7.47
N TYR A 83 -11.38 15.80 -8.34
CA TYR A 83 -12.47 14.81 -8.36
C TYR A 83 -11.98 13.40 -8.66
N ARG A 84 -11.05 13.25 -9.61
CA ARG A 84 -10.40 11.96 -9.86
C ARG A 84 -9.65 11.45 -8.63
N CYS A 85 -8.90 12.30 -7.94
CA CYS A 85 -8.24 11.91 -6.69
C CYS A 85 -9.25 11.48 -5.61
N ALA A 86 -10.40 12.14 -5.51
CA ALA A 86 -11.47 11.76 -4.59
C ALA A 86 -12.04 10.37 -4.92
N GLU A 87 -12.24 10.03 -6.20
CA GLU A 87 -12.66 8.68 -6.63
C GLU A 87 -11.65 7.60 -6.22
N LEU A 88 -10.34 7.86 -6.42
CA LEU A 88 -9.28 6.94 -6.02
C LEU A 88 -9.29 6.71 -4.49
N VAL A 89 -9.51 7.79 -3.72
CA VAL A 89 -9.60 7.72 -2.26
C VAL A 89 -10.84 6.96 -1.80
N ASP A 90 -12.01 7.21 -2.38
CA ASP A 90 -13.26 6.49 -2.03
C ASP A 90 -13.11 4.99 -2.28
N PHE A 91 -12.62 4.60 -3.47
CA PHE A 91 -12.32 3.19 -3.76
C PHE A 91 -11.36 2.61 -2.72
N THR A 92 -10.29 3.34 -2.42
CA THR A 92 -9.27 2.88 -1.47
C THR A 92 -9.85 2.62 -0.09
N VAL A 93 -10.67 3.53 0.43
CA VAL A 93 -11.32 3.38 1.73
C VAL A 93 -12.21 2.15 1.76
N ARG A 94 -13.07 1.98 0.74
CA ARG A 94 -13.98 0.83 0.65
C ARG A 94 -13.24 -0.50 0.59
N GLU A 95 -12.19 -0.56 -0.22
CA GLU A 95 -11.43 -1.80 -0.41
C GLU A 95 -10.60 -2.15 0.83
N VAL A 96 -10.00 -1.15 1.49
CA VAL A 96 -9.31 -1.35 2.76
C VAL A 96 -10.30 -1.80 3.85
N GLN A 97 -11.47 -1.19 3.94
CA GLN A 97 -12.52 -1.64 4.88
C GLN A 97 -12.92 -3.09 4.61
N ARG A 98 -13.14 -3.47 3.35
CA ARG A 98 -13.43 -4.85 2.96
C ARG A 98 -12.35 -5.80 3.45
N ILE A 99 -11.07 -5.46 3.24
CA ILE A 99 -9.94 -6.29 3.65
C ILE A 99 -9.78 -6.34 5.17
N LEU A 100 -10.04 -5.24 5.89
CA LEU A 100 -9.98 -5.20 7.35
C LEU A 100 -11.01 -6.12 7.99
N HIS A 101 -12.18 -6.27 7.37
CA HIS A 101 -13.29 -7.10 7.86
C HIS A 101 -13.33 -8.50 7.22
N ALA A 102 -12.48 -8.79 6.25
CA ALA A 102 -12.40 -10.11 5.65
C ALA A 102 -11.71 -11.10 6.61
N PRO A 103 -12.26 -12.32 6.77
CA PRO A 103 -11.55 -13.38 7.50
C PRO A 103 -10.20 -13.63 6.82
N PRO A 104 -9.17 -14.07 7.57
CA PRO A 104 -7.93 -14.51 6.96
C PRO A 104 -8.24 -15.62 5.94
N GLU A 105 -7.95 -15.39 4.66
CA GLU A 105 -8.08 -16.44 3.66
C GLU A 105 -7.04 -17.52 3.95
N GLU A 106 -7.50 -18.78 4.01
CA GLU A 106 -6.65 -19.96 4.02
C GLU A 106 -5.82 -19.98 2.71
N GLY A 107 -4.62 -19.40 2.75
CA GLY A 107 -3.77 -19.29 1.57
C GLY A 107 -3.00 -17.97 1.42
N GLU A 108 -3.06 -17.03 2.37
CA GLU A 108 -2.37 -15.71 2.34
C GLU A 108 -0.84 -15.75 2.05
N ALA A 109 -0.19 -16.92 1.96
CA ALA A 109 1.25 -17.03 1.76
C ALA A 109 1.69 -18.21 0.87
N THR A 110 1.14 -18.39 -0.33
CA THR A 110 1.53 -19.51 -1.22
C THR A 110 2.60 -19.18 -2.26
N GLU A 111 3.11 -17.94 -2.32
CA GLU A 111 4.17 -17.60 -3.28
C GLU A 111 5.52 -18.20 -2.84
N PRO A 112 6.14 -19.14 -3.61
CA PRO A 112 7.28 -19.93 -3.14
C PRO A 112 8.54 -19.11 -2.80
N TRP A 113 8.70 -17.95 -3.43
CA TRP A 113 9.83 -17.05 -3.13
C TRP A 113 9.68 -16.40 -1.75
N TRP A 114 8.48 -16.33 -1.20
CA TRP A 114 8.20 -15.75 0.11
C TRP A 114 8.79 -16.61 1.23
N ASP A 115 8.60 -17.94 1.15
CA ASP A 115 9.22 -18.86 2.09
C ASP A 115 10.75 -18.82 1.99
N THR A 116 11.29 -18.65 0.77
CA THR A 116 12.73 -18.48 0.54
C THR A 116 13.26 -17.15 1.10
N TYR A 117 12.52 -16.04 0.91
CA TYR A 117 12.90 -14.73 1.40
C TYR A 117 12.90 -14.70 2.94
N LEU A 118 11.86 -15.26 3.56
CA LEU A 118 11.72 -15.25 5.01
C LEU A 118 12.69 -16.19 5.70
N THR A 119 12.92 -17.39 5.16
CA THR A 119 13.95 -18.30 5.69
C THR A 119 15.36 -17.71 5.61
N ARG A 120 15.63 -16.80 4.68
CA ARG A 120 16.90 -16.04 4.64
C ARG A 120 16.90 -14.89 5.63
N ARG A 121 15.82 -14.10 5.69
CA ARG A 121 15.68 -12.94 6.58
C ARG A 121 15.75 -13.31 8.05
N ASP A 122 15.06 -14.39 8.43
CA ASP A 122 14.98 -14.84 9.83
C ASP A 122 16.29 -15.48 10.33
N LYS A 123 17.29 -15.65 9.45
CA LYS A 123 18.65 -16.07 9.79
C LYS A 123 19.65 -14.91 9.88
N VAL A 124 19.22 -13.66 9.66
CA VAL A 124 20.11 -12.49 9.76
C VAL A 124 20.26 -12.12 11.24
N GLU A 125 21.47 -12.25 11.78
CA GLU A 125 21.77 -11.76 13.12
C GLU A 125 21.53 -10.24 13.19
N PRO A 126 20.96 -9.73 14.30
CA PRO A 126 20.78 -8.30 14.47
C PRO A 126 22.12 -7.57 14.40
N PRO A 127 22.16 -6.34 13.84
CA PRO A 127 23.40 -5.56 13.79
C PRO A 127 23.96 -5.38 15.21
N PRO A 128 25.30 -5.32 15.38
CA PRO A 128 25.91 -5.00 16.66
C PRO A 128 25.29 -3.72 17.22
N GLN A 129 24.90 -3.75 18.48
CA GLN A 129 24.38 -2.56 19.16
C GLN A 129 25.51 -1.54 19.24
N ALA A 130 25.25 -0.33 18.74
CA ALA A 130 26.18 0.80 18.75
C ALA A 130 26.38 1.38 20.15
#